data_AF-A0A821XVL9-F1
#
_entry.id   AF-A0A821XVL9-F1
#
_cell.length_a   1.000
_cell.length_b   1.000
_cell.length_c   1.000
_cell.angle_alpha   90.00
_cell.angle_beta   90.00
_cell.angle_gamma   90.00
#
_symmetry.space_group_name_H-M   'P 1'
#
loop_
_entity.id
_entity.type
_entity.pdbx_description
1 polymer ?
#
loop_
_entity_poly.entity_id
_entity_poly.type
_entity_poly.pdbx_seq_one_letter_code
_entity_poly.pdbx_strand_id
1 'polypeptide(L)'
;MIILPLILKSQWETVRFLVEDDKILQIIDELISTDKTIVRRLFAQCSINICAHYIDRYSLKRAARKFIKQYNFNLHDFSNLSTQEKISFLKTLFVRKYLERKTNDHDENDQSWNAQIKELIQNNHDLQIKSVDLFVDYTDIDSAVEWARYYNLKDFEIPEQVNLRRQEIINGKQRSQPMLIKPSICDSRCDVGSHLPFVDFDCETFMNPTQRTLNSQIISIVQLATDFAQQLFCSRDFILLKYNYAGDTSFLIENYPSISDALMQGTAIIDLFRVQQYSLALSMYLNTSDKDISDEELCSI
;
A
#
# COMPACT_ATOMS: atom_id res chain seq x y z
N MET A 1 2.89 -16.66 2.30
CA MET A 1 1.77 -15.69 2.12
C MET A 1 1.81 -15.10 0.70
N ILE A 2 1.56 -15.94 -0.32
CA ILE A 2 1.65 -15.60 -1.76
C ILE A 2 0.84 -14.35 -2.15
N ILE A 3 -0.23 -14.12 -1.40
CA ILE A 3 -1.28 -13.16 -1.69
C ILE A 3 -0.79 -11.71 -1.52
N LEU A 4 0.08 -11.40 -0.55
CA LEU A 4 0.45 -10.00 -0.26
C LEU A 4 1.20 -9.32 -1.43
N PRO A 5 2.23 -9.93 -2.06
CA PRO A 5 2.81 -9.40 -3.29
C PRO A 5 1.83 -9.29 -4.45
N LEU A 6 0.93 -10.28 -4.63
CA LEU A 6 -0.08 -10.24 -5.69
C LEU A 6 -1.00 -9.02 -5.50
N ILE A 7 -1.40 -8.76 -4.26
CA ILE A 7 -2.17 -7.58 -3.87
C ILE A 7 -1.42 -6.30 -4.19
N LEU A 8 -0.15 -6.19 -3.77
CA LEU A 8 0.64 -4.97 -3.94
C LEU A 8 0.97 -4.70 -5.42
N LYS A 9 1.17 -5.75 -6.23
CA LYS A 9 1.34 -5.67 -7.69
C LYS A 9 0.02 -5.50 -8.44
N SER A 10 -1.10 -5.37 -7.73
CA SER A 10 -2.43 -5.21 -8.30
C SER A 10 -2.92 -6.36 -9.20
N GLN A 11 -2.50 -7.59 -8.92
CA GLN A 11 -2.99 -8.80 -9.60
C GLN A 11 -4.26 -9.32 -8.92
N TRP A 12 -5.30 -8.49 -8.95
CA TRP A 12 -6.56 -8.68 -8.20
C TRP A 12 -7.36 -9.90 -8.64
N GLU A 13 -7.30 -10.27 -9.92
CA GLU A 13 -7.99 -11.45 -10.45
C GLU A 13 -7.50 -12.74 -9.78
N THR A 14 -6.19 -12.85 -9.53
CA THR A 14 -5.61 -14.01 -8.83
C THR A 14 -5.93 -14.00 -7.34
N VAL A 15 -5.94 -12.81 -6.74
CA VAL A 15 -6.21 -12.61 -5.30
C VAL A 15 -7.66 -12.96 -4.95
N ARG A 16 -8.62 -12.68 -5.85
CA ARG A 16 -10.05 -12.88 -5.61
C ARG A 16 -10.42 -14.32 -5.22
N PHE A 17 -9.70 -15.30 -5.73
CA PHE A 17 -9.95 -16.72 -5.46
C PHE A 17 -9.22 -17.26 -4.22
N LEU A 18 -8.31 -16.46 -3.65
CA LEU A 18 -7.43 -16.87 -2.57
C LEU A 18 -7.78 -16.21 -1.23
N VAL A 19 -8.66 -15.21 -1.21
CA VAL A 19 -8.95 -14.40 -0.03
C VAL A 19 -10.43 -14.40 0.27
N GLU A 20 -10.83 -15.18 1.26
CA GLU A 20 -12.15 -15.10 1.90
C GLU A 20 -12.08 -14.46 3.30
N ASP A 21 -10.88 -14.19 3.81
CA ASP A 21 -10.62 -13.84 5.22
C ASP A 21 -10.28 -12.35 5.41
N ASP A 22 -10.87 -11.72 6.42
CA ASP A 22 -10.67 -10.32 6.80
C ASP A 22 -9.27 -10.06 7.37
N LYS A 23 -8.59 -11.12 7.84
CA LYS A 23 -7.21 -11.07 8.36
C LYS A 23 -6.21 -10.44 7.40
N ILE A 24 -6.37 -10.63 6.09
CA ILE A 24 -5.44 -10.02 5.13
C ILE A 24 -5.57 -8.49 5.13
N LEU A 25 -6.79 -7.98 5.29
CA LEU A 25 -7.03 -6.55 5.38
C LEU A 25 -6.53 -5.98 6.70
N GLN A 26 -6.62 -6.73 7.81
CA GLN A 26 -6.00 -6.37 9.09
C GLN A 26 -4.48 -6.27 8.96
N ILE A 27 -3.82 -7.24 8.33
CA ILE A 27 -2.37 -7.19 8.09
C ILE A 27 -2.01 -5.97 7.24
N ILE A 28 -2.76 -5.67 6.17
CA ILE A 28 -2.51 -4.48 5.35
C ILE A 28 -2.69 -3.20 6.19
N ASP A 29 -3.71 -3.14 7.04
CA ASP A 29 -3.96 -2.00 7.92
C ASP A 29 -2.79 -1.73 8.87
N GLU A 30 -2.25 -2.78 9.50
CA GLU A 30 -1.09 -2.68 10.37
C GLU A 30 0.17 -2.22 9.59
N LEU A 31 0.37 -2.74 8.39
CA LEU A 31 1.49 -2.35 7.53
C LEU A 31 1.43 -0.89 7.08
N ILE A 32 0.25 -0.28 6.98
CA ILE A 32 0.09 1.15 6.63
C ILE A 32 0.70 2.06 7.70
N SER A 33 0.63 1.65 8.97
CA SER A 33 1.19 2.40 10.11
C SER A 33 2.69 2.16 10.31
N THR A 34 3.21 1.04 9.77
CA THR A 34 4.57 0.58 10.02
C THR A 34 5.61 1.33 9.17
N ASP A 35 6.81 1.53 9.71
CA ASP A 35 7.92 2.14 8.98
C ASP A 35 8.33 1.30 7.76
N LYS A 36 8.54 1.97 6.62
CA LYS A 36 8.87 1.33 5.34
C LYS A 36 10.11 0.42 5.42
N THR A 37 11.10 0.78 6.23
CA THR A 37 12.32 -0.01 6.43
C THR A 37 12.04 -1.30 7.18
N ILE A 38 11.16 -1.25 8.19
CA ILE A 38 10.71 -2.41 8.95
C ILE A 38 9.91 -3.33 8.03
N VAL A 39 8.95 -2.78 7.28
CA VAL A 39 8.14 -3.58 6.37
C VAL A 39 9.03 -4.31 5.35
N ARG A 40 10.00 -3.61 4.73
CA ARG A 40 10.97 -4.23 3.81
C ARG A 40 11.75 -5.37 4.47
N ARG A 41 12.19 -5.19 5.71
CA ARG A 41 12.90 -6.22 6.46
C ARG A 41 12.01 -7.45 6.72
N LEU A 42 10.75 -7.25 7.07
CA LEU A 42 9.79 -8.34 7.27
C LEU A 42 9.58 -9.15 6.00
N PHE A 43 9.42 -8.47 4.85
CA PHE A 43 9.32 -9.15 3.56
C PHE A 43 10.61 -9.93 3.22
N ALA A 44 11.78 -9.34 3.48
CA ALA A 44 13.06 -10.02 3.27
C ALA A 44 13.23 -11.27 4.14
N GLN A 45 12.84 -11.21 5.43
CA GLN A 45 12.85 -12.36 6.34
C GLN A 45 11.94 -13.49 5.87
N CYS A 46 10.83 -13.14 5.21
CA CYS A 46 9.89 -14.09 4.64
C CYS A 46 10.33 -14.63 3.26
N SER A 47 11.55 -14.31 2.79
CA SER A 47 12.03 -14.60 1.43
C SER A 47 11.14 -14.06 0.32
N ILE A 48 10.43 -12.95 0.58
CA ILE A 48 9.51 -12.32 -0.36
C ILE A 48 10.21 -11.17 -1.09
N ASN A 49 10.45 -11.34 -2.39
CA ASN A 49 11.12 -10.33 -3.21
C ASN A 49 10.13 -9.33 -3.84
N ILE A 50 9.79 -8.25 -3.11
CA ILE A 50 8.93 -7.17 -3.63
C ILE A 50 9.75 -5.90 -3.88
N CYS A 51 9.56 -5.27 -5.04
CA CYS A 51 10.17 -3.98 -5.33
C CYS A 51 9.74 -2.91 -4.33
N ALA A 52 10.72 -2.10 -3.93
CA ALA A 52 10.63 -1.03 -2.95
C ALA A 52 9.48 -0.02 -3.11
N HIS A 53 8.95 0.17 -4.32
CA HIS A 53 7.84 1.08 -4.61
C HIS A 53 6.46 0.49 -4.32
N TYR A 54 6.32 -0.84 -4.35
CA TYR A 54 5.04 -1.49 -4.03
C TYR A 54 4.75 -1.52 -2.52
N ILE A 55 5.76 -1.30 -1.69
CA ILE A 55 5.68 -1.27 -0.22
C ILE A 55 5.58 0.18 0.28
N ASP A 56 5.18 1.12 -0.58
CA ASP A 56 4.91 2.48 -0.12
C ASP A 56 3.49 2.59 0.46
N ARG A 57 3.30 3.61 1.30
CA ARG A 57 2.03 3.84 1.98
C ARG A 57 0.90 4.09 0.97
N TYR A 58 1.20 4.66 -0.19
CA TYR A 58 0.23 4.88 -1.25
C TYR A 58 -0.30 3.57 -1.84
N SER A 59 0.58 2.64 -2.18
CA SER A 59 0.23 1.33 -2.74
C SER A 59 -0.55 0.50 -1.73
N LEU A 60 -0.14 0.51 -0.46
CA LEU A 60 -0.84 -0.16 0.63
C LEU A 60 -2.26 0.38 0.82
N LYS A 61 -2.43 1.71 0.89
CA LYS A 61 -3.76 2.35 0.97
C LYS A 61 -4.62 2.00 -0.23
N ARG A 62 -4.04 2.06 -1.44
CA ARG A 62 -4.74 1.73 -2.68
C ARG A 62 -5.23 0.29 -2.67
N ALA A 63 -4.42 -0.64 -2.21
CA ALA A 63 -4.79 -2.04 -2.05
C ALA A 63 -5.92 -2.22 -1.03
N ALA A 64 -5.78 -1.64 0.16
CA ALA A 64 -6.80 -1.75 1.21
C ALA A 64 -8.18 -1.21 0.76
N ARG A 65 -8.22 -0.05 0.08
CA ARG A 65 -9.46 0.50 -0.47
C ARG A 65 -10.14 -0.43 -1.49
N LYS A 66 -9.34 -1.10 -2.32
CA LYS A 66 -9.87 -2.07 -3.29
C LYS A 66 -10.49 -3.26 -2.56
N PHE A 67 -9.86 -3.78 -1.51
CA PHE A 67 -10.43 -4.83 -0.67
C PHE A 67 -11.76 -4.40 -0.04
N ILE A 68 -11.78 -3.24 0.62
CA ILE A 68 -12.98 -2.71 1.26
C ILE A 68 -14.14 -2.63 0.26
N LYS A 69 -13.88 -2.10 -0.94
CA LYS A 69 -14.90 -1.99 -1.99
C LYS A 69 -15.35 -3.36 -2.53
N GLN A 70 -14.42 -4.28 -2.74
CA GLN A 70 -14.69 -5.57 -3.34
C GLN A 70 -15.54 -6.47 -2.43
N TYR A 71 -15.25 -6.45 -1.14
CA TYR A 71 -15.88 -7.31 -0.14
C TYR A 71 -16.90 -6.57 0.74
N ASN A 72 -17.17 -5.30 0.43
CA ASN A 72 -18.11 -4.44 1.15
C ASN A 72 -17.84 -4.36 2.67
N PHE A 73 -16.57 -4.29 3.04
CA PHE A 73 -16.17 -4.10 4.44
C PHE A 73 -16.41 -2.66 4.90
N ASN A 74 -16.47 -2.45 6.22
CA ASN A 74 -16.57 -1.11 6.78
C ASN A 74 -15.17 -0.52 7.01
N LEU A 75 -14.94 0.71 6.53
CA LEU A 75 -13.67 1.42 6.74
C LEU A 75 -13.38 1.67 8.22
N HIS A 76 -14.41 1.78 9.05
CA HIS A 76 -14.26 2.02 10.49
C HIS A 76 -13.60 0.86 11.24
N ASP A 77 -13.61 -0.34 10.67
CA ASP A 77 -12.97 -1.52 11.27
C ASP A 77 -11.43 -1.47 11.12
N PHE A 78 -10.91 -0.58 10.25
CA PHE A 78 -9.49 -0.47 9.91
C PHE A 78 -8.94 0.88 10.35
N SER A 79 -8.50 0.93 11.62
CA SER A 79 -8.15 2.17 12.31
C SER A 79 -6.98 2.93 11.67
N ASN A 80 -5.95 2.22 11.17
CA ASN A 80 -4.76 2.86 10.61
C ASN A 80 -5.07 3.48 9.24
N LEU A 81 -5.79 2.74 8.39
CA LEU A 81 -6.27 3.21 7.10
C LEU A 81 -7.20 4.39 7.29
N SER A 82 -8.18 4.29 8.19
CA SER A 82 -9.10 5.39 8.51
C SER A 82 -8.35 6.64 8.95
N THR A 83 -7.34 6.50 9.82
CA THR A 83 -6.48 7.61 10.26
C THR A 83 -5.71 8.20 9.08
N GLN A 84 -5.13 7.38 8.20
CA GLN A 84 -4.42 7.88 7.03
C GLN A 84 -5.35 8.51 5.98
N GLU A 85 -6.62 8.12 5.89
CA GLU A 85 -7.61 8.81 5.07
C GLU A 85 -7.90 10.20 5.62
N LYS A 86 -8.11 10.31 6.94
CA LYS A 86 -8.30 11.60 7.60
C LYS A 86 -7.10 12.52 7.40
N ILE A 87 -5.86 12.01 7.51
CA ILE A 87 -4.65 12.81 7.21
C ILE A 87 -4.62 13.27 5.75
N SER A 88 -4.96 12.40 4.80
CA SER A 88 -5.00 12.77 3.38
C SER A 88 -6.04 13.86 3.12
N PHE A 89 -7.23 13.74 3.70
CA PHE A 89 -8.29 14.74 3.57
C PHE A 89 -7.89 16.06 4.24
N LEU A 90 -7.28 16.01 5.42
CA LEU A 90 -6.75 17.19 6.12
C LEU A 90 -5.74 17.94 5.24
N LYS A 91 -4.79 17.24 4.61
CA LYS A 91 -3.85 17.86 3.67
C LYS A 91 -4.56 18.58 2.52
N THR A 92 -5.60 17.97 1.95
CA THR A 92 -6.42 18.61 0.90
C THR A 92 -7.10 19.89 1.41
N LEU A 93 -7.63 19.89 2.64
CA LEU A 93 -8.22 21.10 3.24
C LEU A 93 -7.20 22.23 3.41
N PHE A 94 -5.96 21.91 3.77
CA PHE A 94 -4.88 22.89 3.86
C PHE A 94 -4.44 23.44 2.50
N VAL A 95 -4.27 22.57 1.49
CA VAL A 95 -4.00 22.99 0.11
C VAL A 95 -5.08 23.97 -0.36
N ARG A 96 -6.35 23.61 -0.16
CA ARG A 96 -7.49 24.46 -0.51
C ARG A 96 -7.42 25.82 0.18
N LYS A 97 -7.14 25.84 1.49
CA LYS A 97 -7.07 27.08 2.29
C LYS A 97 -5.89 27.99 1.91
N TYR A 98 -4.69 27.45 1.79
CA TYR A 98 -3.47 28.28 1.66
C TYR A 98 -3.00 28.48 0.23
N LEU A 99 -3.30 27.55 -0.69
CA LEU A 99 -2.84 27.60 -2.08
C LEU A 99 -3.95 28.00 -3.05
N GLU A 100 -5.16 27.44 -2.92
CA GLU A 100 -6.25 27.66 -3.88
C GLU A 100 -7.07 28.93 -3.58
N ARG A 101 -7.24 29.32 -2.31
CA ARG A 101 -8.01 30.54 -1.94
C ARG A 101 -7.35 31.86 -2.33
N LYS A 102 -6.06 31.88 -2.70
CA LYS A 102 -5.39 33.10 -3.16
C LYS A 102 -5.96 33.67 -4.47
N THR A 103 -6.81 32.94 -5.19
CA THR A 103 -7.35 33.35 -6.50
C THR A 103 -8.82 33.75 -6.51
N ASN A 104 -9.61 33.48 -5.46
CA ASN A 104 -11.04 33.77 -5.46
C ASN A 104 -11.44 34.64 -4.25
N ASP A 105 -11.79 35.89 -4.53
CA ASP A 105 -12.15 36.99 -3.61
C ASP A 105 -13.52 36.80 -2.91
N HIS A 106 -13.94 35.55 -2.66
CA HIS A 106 -15.18 35.26 -1.96
C HIS A 106 -14.95 34.51 -0.65
N ASP A 107 -15.30 35.21 0.43
CA ASP A 107 -15.41 34.80 1.83
C ASP A 107 -16.17 33.48 2.02
N GLU A 108 -15.56 32.35 1.67
CA GLU A 108 -15.90 31.08 2.31
C GLU A 108 -15.36 31.11 3.74
N ASN A 109 -16.17 31.71 4.60
CA ASN A 109 -16.11 31.84 6.05
C ASN A 109 -15.14 30.85 6.71
N ASP A 110 -14.02 31.35 7.26
CA ASP A 110 -13.02 30.55 8.01
C ASP A 110 -13.66 29.69 9.12
N GLN A 111 -14.84 30.09 9.60
CA GLN A 111 -15.64 29.29 10.54
C GLN A 111 -16.06 27.92 9.96
N SER A 112 -16.40 27.84 8.67
CA SER A 112 -16.76 26.59 8.00
C SER A 112 -15.56 25.65 7.88
N TRP A 113 -14.39 26.18 7.51
CA TRP A 113 -13.16 25.40 7.45
C TRP A 113 -12.71 24.91 8.83
N ASN A 114 -12.78 25.80 9.84
CA ASN A 114 -12.47 25.43 11.23
C ASN A 114 -13.43 24.36 11.77
N ALA A 115 -14.71 24.41 11.39
CA ALA A 115 -15.68 23.37 11.75
C ALA A 115 -15.34 22.02 11.10
N GLN A 116 -14.98 22.01 9.81
CA GLN A 116 -14.57 20.80 9.10
C GLN A 116 -13.32 20.16 9.73
N ILE A 117 -12.32 20.97 10.12
CA ILE A 117 -11.14 20.45 10.81
C ILE A 117 -11.50 19.83 12.16
N LYS A 118 -12.33 20.51 12.97
CA LYS A 118 -12.77 20.01 14.29
C LYS A 118 -13.53 18.69 14.15
N GLU A 119 -14.43 18.61 13.19
CA GLU A 119 -15.23 17.41 12.92
C GLU A 119 -14.38 16.23 12.44
N LEU A 120 -13.32 16.49 11.66
CA LEU A 120 -12.45 15.44 11.13
C LEU A 120 -11.52 14.87 12.21
N ILE A 121 -10.91 15.76 13.01
CA ILE A 121 -9.89 15.42 14.01
C ILE A 121 -10.53 14.82 15.27
N GLN A 122 -11.64 15.41 15.74
CA GLN A 122 -12.34 15.00 16.96
C GLN A 122 -11.37 14.81 18.14
N ASN A 123 -11.44 13.66 18.82
CA ASN A 123 -10.61 13.30 19.97
C ASN A 123 -9.36 12.47 19.60
N ASN A 124 -8.97 12.43 18.32
CA ASN A 124 -7.80 11.66 17.91
C ASN A 124 -6.51 12.50 18.12
N HIS A 125 -5.76 12.16 19.16
CA HIS A 125 -4.53 12.87 19.57
C HIS A 125 -3.47 12.94 18.47
N ASP A 126 -3.26 11.85 17.73
CA ASP A 126 -2.26 11.80 16.65
C ASP A 126 -2.64 12.75 15.51
N LEU A 127 -3.93 12.85 15.18
CA LEU A 127 -4.43 13.81 14.20
C LEU A 127 -4.32 15.25 14.69
N GLN A 128 -4.50 15.50 15.99
CA GLN A 128 -4.30 16.83 16.58
C GLN A 128 -2.85 17.28 16.42
N ILE A 129 -1.88 16.44 16.78
CA ILE A 129 -0.45 16.72 16.58
C ILE A 129 -0.15 16.93 15.10
N LYS A 130 -0.61 16.02 14.23
CA LYS A 130 -0.37 16.13 12.78
C LYS A 130 -0.99 17.39 12.16
N SER A 131 -2.10 17.88 12.70
CA SER A 131 -2.70 19.13 12.24
C SER A 131 -1.83 20.35 12.56
N VAL A 132 -1.19 20.35 13.73
CA VAL A 132 -0.24 21.40 14.14
C VAL A 132 0.99 21.38 13.23
N ASP A 133 1.54 20.20 12.93
CA ASP A 133 2.63 20.06 11.95
C ASP A 133 2.25 20.70 10.60
N LEU A 134 1.03 20.45 10.11
CA LEU A 134 0.58 21.01 8.84
C LEU A 134 0.51 22.54 8.88
N PHE A 135 0.07 23.17 9.97
CA PHE A 135 0.14 24.64 10.08
C PHE A 135 1.57 25.15 9.96
N VAL A 136 2.54 24.44 10.55
CA VAL A 136 3.97 24.77 10.42
C VAL A 136 4.46 24.61 8.98
N ASP A 137 4.08 23.53 8.29
CA ASP A 137 4.44 23.28 6.88
C ASP A 137 3.96 24.42 5.96
N TYR A 138 2.83 25.04 6.30
CA TYR A 138 2.28 26.20 5.58
C TYR A 138 2.70 27.56 6.18
N THR A 139 3.70 27.57 7.06
CA THR A 139 4.27 28.78 7.72
C THR A 139 3.30 29.58 8.60
N ASP A 140 2.14 29.02 8.94
CA ASP A 140 1.12 29.66 9.76
C ASP A 140 1.31 29.31 11.25
N ILE A 141 2.40 29.82 11.82
CA ILE A 141 2.82 29.49 13.19
C ILE A 141 1.82 30.03 14.23
N ASP A 142 1.20 31.19 13.99
CA ASP A 142 0.25 31.76 14.93
C ASP A 142 -1.02 30.88 15.03
N SER A 143 -1.57 30.43 13.89
CA SER A 143 -2.65 29.44 13.92
C SER A 143 -2.21 28.13 14.56
N ALA A 144 -0.98 27.65 14.28
CA ALA A 144 -0.45 26.45 14.92
C ALA A 144 -0.47 26.54 16.46
N VAL A 145 -0.11 27.69 17.03
CA VAL A 145 -0.16 27.94 18.48
C VAL A 145 -1.59 27.94 19.00
N GLU A 146 -2.53 28.58 18.30
CA GLU A 146 -3.94 28.60 18.68
C GLU A 146 -4.55 27.20 18.72
N TRP A 147 -4.32 26.40 17.68
CA TRP A 147 -4.82 25.03 17.61
C TRP A 147 -4.14 24.12 18.64
N ALA A 148 -2.83 24.27 18.85
CA ALA A 148 -2.13 23.53 19.89
C ALA A 148 -2.64 23.86 21.30
N ARG A 149 -3.04 25.11 21.55
CA ARG A 149 -3.71 25.52 22.80
C ARG A 149 -5.12 24.95 22.89
N TYR A 150 -5.88 25.02 21.80
CA TYR A 150 -7.25 24.49 21.72
C TYR A 150 -7.31 22.98 22.05
N TYR A 151 -6.36 22.20 21.54
CA TYR A 151 -6.23 20.78 21.82
C TYR A 151 -5.49 20.46 23.13
N ASN A 152 -4.99 21.46 23.85
CA ASN A 152 -4.21 21.29 25.07
C ASN A 152 -2.96 20.40 24.89
N LEU A 153 -2.25 20.56 23.77
CA LEU A 153 -1.03 19.80 23.46
C LEU A 153 0.15 20.28 24.30
N LYS A 154 0.93 19.33 24.80
CA LYS A 154 2.10 19.57 25.64
C LYS A 154 3.28 20.07 24.79
N ASP A 155 4.22 20.73 25.46
CA ASP A 155 5.36 21.39 24.80
C ASP A 155 6.30 20.43 24.08
N PHE A 156 6.34 19.14 24.46
CA PHE A 156 7.12 18.11 23.77
C PHE A 156 6.38 17.45 22.60
N GLU A 157 5.08 17.71 22.45
CA GLU A 157 4.23 17.13 21.39
C GLU A 157 4.11 18.05 20.19
N ILE A 158 4.57 19.30 20.31
CA ILE A 158 4.46 20.33 19.29
C ILE A 158 5.84 20.65 18.69
N PRO A 159 5.89 21.14 17.44
CA PRO A 159 7.14 21.59 16.84
C PRO A 159 7.80 22.72 17.66
N GLU A 160 9.13 22.73 17.69
CA GLU A 160 9.91 23.71 18.45
C GLU A 160 9.55 25.16 18.10
N GLN A 161 9.27 25.46 16.82
CA GLN A 161 8.87 26.80 16.41
C GLN A 161 7.56 27.26 17.05
N VAL A 162 6.61 26.33 17.21
CA VAL A 162 5.32 26.60 17.86
C VAL A 162 5.53 26.81 19.36
N ASN A 163 6.41 26.03 19.99
CA ASN A 163 6.72 26.19 21.41
C ASN A 163 7.39 27.55 21.70
N LEU A 164 8.43 27.91 20.93
CA LEU A 164 9.07 29.23 21.03
C LEU A 164 8.05 30.36 20.87
N ARG A 165 7.18 30.25 19.86
CA ARG A 165 6.14 31.25 19.62
C ARG A 165 5.13 31.33 20.77
N ARG A 166 4.72 30.18 21.33
CA ARG A 166 3.83 30.11 22.50
C ARG A 166 4.44 30.84 23.70
N GLN A 167 5.74 30.68 23.95
CA GLN A 167 6.46 31.37 25.03
C GLN A 167 6.58 32.88 24.79
N GLU A 168 6.81 33.32 23.56
CA GLU A 168 6.81 34.76 23.21
C GLU A 168 5.47 35.43 23.53
N ILE A 169 4.37 34.76 23.19
CA ILE A 169 3.00 35.26 23.46
C ILE A 169 2.75 35.37 24.97
N ILE A 170 3.18 34.37 25.75
CA ILE A 170 3.08 34.39 27.22
C ILE A 170 3.90 35.55 27.81
N ASN A 171 5.07 35.82 27.24
CA ASN A 171 5.96 36.91 27.66
C ASN A 171 5.55 38.29 27.12
N GLY A 172 4.38 38.41 26.46
CA GLY A 172 3.83 39.68 25.99
C GLY A 172 4.50 40.24 24.72
N LYS A 173 5.29 39.46 23.99
CA LYS A 173 5.90 39.89 22.72
C LYS A 173 4.93 39.67 21.54
N GLN A 174 4.38 40.74 20.99
CA GLN A 174 3.63 40.71 19.73
C GLN A 174 4.58 40.72 18.52
N ARG A 175 4.22 40.00 17.46
CA ARG A 175 4.95 39.98 16.19
C ARG A 175 4.44 41.08 15.27
N SER A 176 5.35 41.78 14.62
CA SER A 176 5.07 42.65 13.48
C SER A 176 4.82 41.77 12.24
N GLN A 177 3.55 41.44 11.97
CA GLN A 177 3.02 40.77 10.75
C GLN A 177 3.61 39.40 10.32
N PRO A 178 2.78 38.45 9.86
CA PRO A 178 3.25 37.20 9.28
C PRO A 178 3.78 37.45 7.86
N MET A 179 5.09 37.23 7.63
CA MET A 179 5.60 37.08 6.26
C MET A 179 5.17 35.70 5.75
N LEU A 180 4.18 35.70 4.86
CA LEU A 180 3.69 34.52 4.17
C LEU A 180 4.76 34.06 3.15
N ILE A 181 5.77 33.32 3.62
CA ILE A 181 6.82 32.77 2.75
C ILE A 181 6.23 31.53 2.08
N LYS A 182 6.18 31.59 0.75
CA LYS A 182 5.71 30.51 -0.12
C LYS A 182 6.46 29.21 0.25
N PRO A 183 5.78 28.09 0.55
CA PRO A 183 6.48 26.83 0.78
C PRO A 183 7.27 26.49 -0.49
N SER A 184 8.58 26.30 -0.36
CA SER A 184 9.36 25.67 -1.42
C SER A 184 8.87 24.23 -1.51
N ILE A 185 8.26 23.91 -2.65
CA ILE A 185 8.02 22.53 -3.02
C ILE A 185 9.41 21.90 -3.21
N CYS A 186 9.94 21.26 -2.17
CA CYS A 186 11.07 20.37 -2.31
C CYS A 186 10.58 19.11 -3.02
N ASP A 187 10.62 19.14 -4.34
CA ASP A 187 10.62 17.97 -5.21
C ASP A 187 11.94 17.23 -4.98
N SER A 188 12.06 16.50 -3.87
CA SER A 188 13.19 15.61 -3.66
C SER A 188 12.97 14.29 -4.40
N ARG A 189 13.15 14.34 -5.73
CA ARG A 189 13.86 13.25 -6.41
C ARG A 189 15.31 13.33 -5.97
N CYS A 190 15.64 12.68 -4.87
CA CYS A 190 17.02 12.39 -4.52
C CYS A 190 17.27 10.91 -4.81
N ASP A 191 17.60 10.66 -6.08
CA ASP A 191 18.52 9.59 -6.45
C ASP A 191 19.90 9.98 -5.90
N VAL A 192 20.39 9.26 -4.89
CA VAL A 192 21.82 9.11 -4.67
C VAL A 192 22.07 7.67 -4.25
N GLY A 193 22.48 6.86 -5.20
CA GLY A 193 23.15 5.61 -4.91
C GLY A 193 24.44 5.90 -4.14
N SER A 194 24.60 5.25 -2.99
CA SER A 194 25.92 4.99 -2.43
C SER A 194 25.87 3.68 -1.64
N HIS A 195 26.66 2.73 -2.12
CA HIS A 195 27.06 1.53 -1.41
C HIS A 195 27.65 1.90 -0.05
N LEU A 196 27.05 1.41 1.04
CA LEU A 196 27.71 1.25 2.33
C LEU A 196 27.43 -0.16 2.86
N PRO A 197 28.42 -0.78 3.53
CA PRO A 197 28.43 -2.21 3.77
C PRO A 197 27.42 -2.60 4.87
N PHE A 198 26.79 -3.74 4.63
CA PHE A 198 25.88 -4.41 5.55
C PHE A 198 26.67 -4.86 6.78
N VAL A 199 26.37 -4.28 7.95
CA VAL A 199 26.81 -4.81 9.24
C VAL A 199 25.61 -5.51 9.86
N ASP A 200 25.68 -6.83 9.97
CA ASP A 200 24.68 -7.64 10.67
C ASP A 200 24.65 -7.22 12.14
N PHE A 201 23.54 -6.62 12.54
CA PHE A 201 23.20 -6.33 13.93
C PHE A 201 22.02 -7.21 14.32
N ASP A 202 22.27 -8.23 15.13
CA ASP A 202 21.25 -9.08 15.74
C ASP A 202 20.26 -8.23 16.55
N CYS A 203 19.04 -8.10 16.04
CA CYS A 203 18.02 -7.14 16.49
C CYS A 203 16.88 -7.75 17.31
N GLU A 204 16.99 -9.01 17.77
CA GLU A 204 15.98 -9.58 18.68
C GLU A 204 15.80 -8.72 19.95
N THR A 205 16.84 -7.99 20.34
CA THR A 205 16.90 -7.20 21.58
C THR A 205 16.07 -5.91 21.59
N PHE A 206 15.63 -5.38 20.44
CA PHE A 206 15.01 -4.03 20.35
C PHE A 206 13.56 -3.96 19.84
N MET A 207 12.94 -5.10 19.51
CA MET A 207 11.54 -5.12 19.09
C MET A 207 10.60 -4.92 20.29
N ASN A 208 9.68 -3.95 20.21
CA ASN A 208 8.64 -3.75 21.23
C ASN A 208 7.69 -4.98 21.23
N PRO A 209 7.01 -5.33 22.35
CA PRO A 209 6.21 -6.57 22.47
C PRO A 209 5.15 -6.75 21.37
N THR A 210 4.51 -5.66 20.96
CA THR A 210 3.52 -5.65 19.86
C THR A 210 4.14 -6.02 18.52
N GLN A 211 5.37 -5.56 18.26
CA GLN A 211 6.11 -5.87 17.03
C GLN A 211 6.62 -7.32 17.03
N ARG A 212 7.04 -7.85 18.19
CA ARG A 212 7.39 -9.29 18.32
C ARG A 212 6.20 -10.18 18.04
N THR A 213 5.02 -9.80 18.55
CA THR A 213 3.78 -10.56 18.34
C THR A 213 3.39 -10.55 16.87
N LEU A 214 3.40 -9.37 16.23
CA LEU A 214 3.15 -9.22 14.79
C LEU A 214 4.13 -10.05 13.95
N ASN A 215 5.42 -9.99 14.25
CA ASN A 215 6.43 -10.76 13.53
C ASN A 215 6.21 -12.27 13.68
N SER A 216 5.89 -12.74 14.88
CA SER A 216 5.62 -14.16 15.12
C SER A 216 4.39 -14.65 14.35
N GLN A 217 3.33 -13.82 14.27
CA GLN A 217 2.13 -14.14 13.51
C GLN A 217 2.39 -14.14 12.01
N ILE A 218 3.11 -13.15 11.49
CA ILE A 218 3.49 -13.07 10.07
C ILE A 218 4.33 -14.29 9.68
N ILE A 219 5.35 -14.64 10.48
CA ILE A 219 6.21 -15.80 10.23
C ILE A 219 5.38 -17.09 10.22
N SER A 220 4.51 -17.29 11.22
CA SER A 220 3.65 -18.48 11.30
C SER A 220 2.70 -18.60 10.10
N ILE A 221 2.10 -17.50 9.65
CA ILE A 221 1.17 -17.47 8.51
C ILE A 221 1.93 -17.70 7.20
N VAL A 222 3.12 -17.13 7.05
CA VAL A 222 3.97 -17.32 5.88
C VAL A 222 4.39 -18.79 5.77
N GLN A 223 4.79 -19.40 6.87
CA GLN A 223 5.15 -20.81 6.93
C GLN A 223 3.96 -21.69 6.54
N LEU A 224 2.80 -21.50 7.18
CA LEU A 224 1.58 -22.26 6.89
C LEU A 224 1.17 -22.16 5.41
N ALA A 225 1.20 -20.95 4.84
CA ALA A 225 0.87 -20.74 3.44
C ALA A 225 1.91 -21.37 2.48
N THR A 226 3.17 -21.45 2.89
CA THR A 226 4.24 -22.09 2.12
C THR A 226 4.06 -23.60 2.14
N ASP A 227 3.81 -24.17 3.32
CA ASP A 227 3.55 -25.61 3.51
C ASP A 227 2.30 -26.04 2.73
N PHE A 228 1.22 -25.24 2.81
CA PHE A 228 0.01 -25.47 2.02
C PHE A 228 0.27 -25.39 0.53
N ALA A 229 1.01 -24.37 0.05
CA ALA A 229 1.33 -24.24 -1.37
C ALA A 229 2.19 -25.42 -1.86
N GLN A 230 3.15 -25.88 -1.06
CA GLN A 230 3.95 -27.06 -1.38
C GLN A 230 3.09 -28.32 -1.45
N GLN A 231 2.21 -28.55 -0.47
CA GLN A 231 1.25 -29.66 -0.52
C GLN A 231 0.33 -29.55 -1.73
N LEU A 232 -0.10 -28.32 -2.07
CA LEU A 232 -0.95 -28.08 -3.22
C LEU A 232 -0.21 -28.45 -4.51
N PHE A 233 0.97 -27.88 -4.78
CA PHE A 233 1.65 -28.13 -6.04
C PHE A 233 2.22 -29.55 -6.16
N CYS A 234 2.55 -30.22 -5.05
CA CYS A 234 3.10 -31.59 -5.07
C CYS A 234 2.03 -32.69 -5.09
N SER A 235 0.76 -32.38 -4.82
CA SER A 235 -0.27 -33.43 -4.80
C SER A 235 -0.61 -33.93 -6.20
N ARG A 236 -0.91 -35.22 -6.29
CA ARG A 236 -1.40 -35.88 -7.51
C ARG A 236 -2.92 -36.04 -7.53
N ASP A 237 -3.59 -35.73 -6.42
CA ASP A 237 -5.01 -36.03 -6.23
C ASP A 237 -5.93 -34.98 -6.86
N PHE A 238 -5.37 -33.86 -7.33
CA PHE A 238 -6.12 -32.82 -8.01
C PHE A 238 -5.36 -32.28 -9.22
N ILE A 239 -6.13 -31.81 -10.19
CA ILE A 239 -5.61 -31.14 -11.38
C ILE A 239 -5.77 -29.63 -11.18
N LEU A 240 -4.68 -28.89 -11.33
CA LEU A 240 -4.70 -27.43 -11.27
C LEU A 240 -5.00 -26.87 -12.66
N LEU A 241 -6.12 -26.15 -12.77
CA LEU A 241 -6.48 -25.38 -13.95
C LEU A 241 -5.96 -23.95 -13.79
N LYS A 242 -5.09 -23.50 -14.70
CA LYS A 242 -4.49 -22.16 -14.68
C LYS A 242 -4.47 -21.55 -16.07
N TYR A 243 -4.44 -20.23 -16.15
CA TYR A 243 -4.30 -19.52 -17.42
C TYR A 243 -2.93 -18.84 -17.45
N ASN A 244 -2.07 -19.20 -18.40
CA ASN A 244 -0.67 -18.75 -18.49
C ASN A 244 0.17 -19.22 -17.29
N TYR A 245 0.20 -20.53 -17.07
CA TYR A 245 0.91 -21.15 -15.95
C TYR A 245 2.41 -20.78 -15.92
N ALA A 246 3.05 -20.65 -17.09
CA ALA A 246 4.47 -20.31 -17.17
C ALA A 246 4.78 -18.92 -16.59
N GLY A 247 3.89 -17.93 -16.84
CA GLY A 247 4.01 -16.59 -16.28
C GLY A 247 3.84 -16.60 -14.77
N ASP A 248 2.79 -17.25 -14.27
CA ASP A 248 2.52 -17.40 -12.85
C ASP A 248 3.65 -18.15 -12.13
N THR A 249 4.21 -19.21 -12.73
CA THR A 249 5.30 -19.99 -12.15
C THR A 249 6.58 -19.18 -12.03
N SER A 250 6.94 -18.46 -13.10
CA SER A 250 8.12 -17.59 -13.08
C SER A 250 8.00 -16.51 -12.00
N PHE A 251 6.81 -15.92 -11.89
CA PHE A 251 6.49 -14.97 -10.83
C PHE A 251 6.61 -15.59 -9.43
N LEU A 252 6.02 -16.76 -9.23
CA LEU A 252 6.01 -17.43 -7.93
C LEU A 252 7.42 -17.83 -7.51
N ILE A 253 8.24 -18.34 -8.42
CA ILE A 253 9.64 -18.69 -8.14
C ILE A 253 10.46 -17.46 -7.78
N GLU A 254 10.29 -16.34 -8.50
CA GLU A 254 11.00 -15.08 -8.23
C GLU A 254 10.65 -14.51 -6.85
N ASN A 255 9.37 -14.61 -6.45
CA ASN A 255 8.86 -13.99 -5.22
C ASN A 255 8.81 -14.96 -4.04
N TYR A 256 8.90 -16.27 -4.28
CA TYR A 256 8.85 -17.35 -3.30
C TYR A 256 9.78 -18.50 -3.71
N PRO A 257 11.10 -18.36 -3.56
CA PRO A 257 12.04 -19.40 -3.97
C PRO A 257 11.81 -20.75 -3.27
N SER A 258 11.30 -20.72 -2.03
CA SER A 258 11.01 -21.90 -1.21
C SER A 258 9.95 -22.85 -1.78
N ILE A 259 9.13 -22.41 -2.74
CA ILE A 259 8.13 -23.26 -3.42
C ILE A 259 8.56 -23.68 -4.82
N SER A 260 9.77 -23.29 -5.27
CA SER A 260 10.26 -23.59 -6.61
C SER A 260 10.26 -25.08 -6.90
N ASP A 261 10.78 -25.89 -5.99
CA ASP A 261 10.84 -27.34 -6.17
C ASP A 261 9.44 -27.96 -6.30
N ALA A 262 8.49 -27.49 -5.49
CA ALA A 262 7.10 -27.96 -5.55
C ALA A 262 6.41 -27.56 -6.86
N LEU A 263 6.64 -26.34 -7.35
CA LEU A 263 6.09 -25.86 -8.62
C LEU A 263 6.67 -26.60 -9.83
N MET A 264 7.97 -26.91 -9.80
CA MET A 264 8.64 -27.65 -10.87
C MET A 264 8.26 -29.14 -10.87
N GLN A 265 7.89 -29.69 -9.71
CA GLN A 265 7.45 -31.08 -9.56
C GLN A 265 5.94 -31.27 -9.79
N GLY A 266 5.17 -30.20 -10.00
CA GLY A 266 3.72 -30.28 -10.18
C GLY A 266 3.32 -31.16 -11.36
N THR A 267 2.72 -32.32 -11.09
CA THR A 267 2.49 -33.36 -12.10
C THR A 267 1.14 -33.26 -12.83
N ALA A 268 0.24 -32.38 -12.39
CA ALA A 268 -1.15 -32.35 -12.88
C ALA A 268 -1.64 -30.91 -13.11
N ILE A 269 -1.08 -30.23 -14.11
CA ILE A 269 -1.41 -28.83 -14.41
C ILE A 269 -1.89 -28.70 -15.85
N ILE A 270 -3.08 -28.13 -16.03
CA ILE A 270 -3.63 -27.80 -17.34
C ILE A 270 -3.54 -26.29 -17.52
N ASP A 271 -2.71 -25.86 -18.48
CA ASP A 271 -2.60 -24.46 -18.87
C ASP A 271 -3.62 -24.13 -19.96
N LEU A 272 -4.69 -23.44 -19.56
CA LEU A 272 -5.78 -22.99 -20.40
C LEU A 272 -5.31 -22.03 -21.51
N PHE A 273 -4.22 -21.29 -21.30
CA PHE A 273 -3.65 -20.46 -22.37
C PHE A 273 -3.14 -21.34 -23.51
N ARG A 274 -2.43 -22.44 -23.19
CA ARG A 274 -1.98 -23.40 -24.22
C ARG A 274 -3.14 -24.10 -24.89
N VAL A 275 -4.17 -24.50 -24.14
CA VAL A 275 -5.39 -25.10 -24.70
C VAL A 275 -6.05 -24.16 -25.72
N GLN A 276 -6.13 -22.86 -25.40
CA GLN A 276 -6.66 -21.85 -26.32
C GLN A 276 -5.79 -21.72 -27.58
N GLN A 277 -4.46 -21.69 -27.45
CA GLN A 277 -3.55 -21.64 -28.60
C GLN A 277 -3.71 -22.85 -29.52
N TYR A 278 -3.81 -24.06 -28.95
CA TYR A 278 -4.06 -25.28 -29.73
C TYR A 278 -5.41 -25.25 -30.42
N SER A 279 -6.46 -24.79 -29.74
CA SER A 279 -7.79 -24.64 -30.35
C SER A 279 -7.77 -23.67 -31.53
N LEU A 280 -7.01 -22.59 -31.44
CA LEU A 280 -6.86 -21.62 -32.53
C LEU A 280 -6.06 -22.19 -33.71
N ALA A 281 -4.96 -22.90 -33.43
CA ALA A 281 -4.16 -23.56 -34.45
C ALA A 281 -4.97 -24.64 -35.19
N LEU A 282 -5.78 -25.40 -34.47
CA LEU A 282 -6.64 -26.44 -35.05
C LEU A 282 -7.74 -25.84 -35.94
N SER A 283 -8.36 -24.73 -35.52
CA SER A 283 -9.37 -24.07 -36.35
C SER A 283 -8.77 -23.48 -37.62
N MET A 284 -7.53 -22.96 -37.57
CA MET A 284 -6.80 -22.52 -38.76
C MET A 284 -6.51 -23.69 -39.71
N TYR A 285 -6.06 -24.84 -39.18
CA TYR A 285 -5.75 -26.03 -39.98
C TYR A 285 -6.99 -26.59 -40.69
N LEU A 286 -8.11 -26.73 -39.99
CA LEU A 286 -9.35 -27.24 -40.58
C LEU A 286 -9.88 -26.30 -41.68
N ASN A 287 -9.79 -24.99 -41.48
CA ASN A 287 -10.19 -24.01 -42.49
C ASN A 287 -9.30 -23.99 -43.75
N THR A 288 -8.07 -24.51 -43.65
CA THR A 288 -7.17 -24.67 -44.82
C THR A 288 -7.41 -25.97 -45.57
N SER A 289 -7.83 -27.04 -44.89
CA SER A 289 -8.13 -28.33 -45.54
C SER A 289 -9.42 -28.31 -46.37
N ASP A 290 -10.36 -27.41 -46.10
CA ASP A 290 -11.57 -27.21 -46.91
C ASP A 290 -11.32 -26.46 -48.23
N LYS A 291 -10.09 -26.00 -48.51
CA LYS A 291 -9.76 -25.24 -49.73
C LYS A 291 -9.05 -26.01 -50.84
N ASP A 292 -8.66 -27.27 -50.62
CA ASP A 292 -7.89 -28.07 -51.59
C ASP A 292 -8.65 -29.29 -52.16
N ILE A 293 -9.99 -29.25 -52.19
CA ILE A 293 -10.79 -30.18 -53.02
C ILE A 293 -11.67 -29.36 -53.94
N SER A 294 -11.07 -28.76 -54.96
CA SER A 294 -11.79 -28.41 -56.19
C SER A 294 -11.93 -29.68 -57.03
N ASP A 295 -13.17 -30.07 -57.31
CA ASP A 295 -13.63 -31.25 -58.06
C ASP A 295 -13.13 -31.38 -59.53
N GLU A 296 -12.00 -30.79 -59.92
CA GLU A 296 -11.52 -30.78 -61.31
C GLU A 296 -10.62 -31.97 -61.71
N GLU A 297 -10.22 -32.85 -60.78
CA GLU A 297 -9.38 -34.03 -61.10
C GLU A 297 -10.10 -35.39 -60.98
N LEU A 298 -11.44 -35.43 -61.05
CA LEU A 298 -12.22 -36.69 -61.12
C LEU A 298 -12.78 -37.02 -62.51
N CYS A 299 -12.49 -36.21 -63.54
CA CYS A 299 -12.93 -36.44 -64.93
C CYS A 299 -11.78 -36.81 -65.90
N SER A 300 -10.70 -37.42 -65.43
CA SER A 300 -9.61 -37.90 -66.31
C SER A 300 -9.12 -39.30 -65.95
N ILE A 301 -10.03 -40.27 -65.87
CA ILE A 301 -9.78 -41.70 -66.16
C ILE A 301 -11.00 -42.28 -66.89
#